data_AF-A0AAP0RGR7-F1
#
_entry.id   AF-A0AAP0RGR7-F1
#
_cell.length_a   1.000
_cell.length_b   1.000
_cell.length_c   1.000
_cell.angle_alpha   90.00
_cell.angle_beta   90.00
_cell.angle_gamma   90.00
#
_symmetry.space_group_name_H-M   'P 1'
#
loop_
_entity.id
_entity.type
_entity.pdbx_description
1 polymer ?
#
loop_
_entity_poly.entity_id
_entity_poly.type
_entity_poly.pdbx_seq_one_letter_code
_entity_poly.pdbx_strand_id
1 'polypeptide(L)'
;MMLISSEIAEETELFTGAELEGLCREAGIVALREDISATVVCDRHFQTVKDSLKPALTREEVDSYSSFMKNPSLRPSTQSEVSAKQDSKRTKNLLGPFSPVKIGFVSFLLLAAAKYFLMRTDPTPFGLATT
;
A
#
# COMPACT_ATOMS: atom_id res chain seq x y z
N MET A 1 8.88 4.82 11.01
CA MET A 1 8.97 6.09 10.24
C MET A 1 9.96 5.87 9.12
N MET A 2 9.61 6.15 7.86
CA MET A 2 10.48 5.96 6.70
C MET A 2 11.05 7.32 6.31
N LEU A 3 12.38 7.44 6.27
CA LEU A 3 13.08 8.66 5.85
C LEU A 3 13.93 8.30 4.64
N ILE A 4 13.59 8.88 3.49
CA ILE A 4 14.44 8.84 2.31
C ILE A 4 15.57 9.85 2.57
N SER A 5 16.83 9.42 2.45
CA SER A 5 17.99 10.29 2.60
C SER A 5 18.10 11.27 1.41
N SER A 6 18.77 12.40 1.61
CA SER A 6 19.03 13.35 0.52
C SER A 6 19.80 12.71 -0.63
N GLU A 7 20.69 11.77 -0.33
CA GLU A 7 21.46 11.01 -1.32
C GLU A 7 20.54 10.19 -2.24
N ILE A 8 19.59 9.42 -1.67
CA ILE A 8 18.63 8.66 -2.48
C ILE A 8 17.73 9.59 -3.30
N ALA A 9 17.37 10.77 -2.77
CA ALA A 9 16.58 11.75 -3.53
C ALA A 9 17.34 12.30 -4.75
N GLU A 10 18.65 12.53 -4.62
CA GLU A 10 19.50 12.99 -5.73
C GLU A 10 19.73 11.88 -6.77
N GLU A 11 19.80 10.62 -6.35
CA GLU A 11 20.07 9.48 -7.23
C GLU A 11 18.83 8.93 -7.95
N THR A 12 17.64 9.36 -7.57
CA THR A 12 16.35 8.91 -8.15
C THR A 12 15.82 9.91 -9.19
N GLU A 13 16.71 10.66 -9.86
CA GLU A 13 16.33 11.49 -11.01
C GLU A 13 15.64 10.62 -12.07
N LEU A 14 14.56 11.14 -12.68
CA LEU A 14 13.73 10.46 -13.68
C LEU A 14 12.91 9.25 -13.17
N PHE A 15 12.93 8.97 -11.87
CA PHE A 15 12.00 8.01 -11.29
C PHE A 15 10.59 8.59 -11.25
N THR A 16 9.63 7.75 -11.57
CA THR A 16 8.20 8.01 -11.38
C THR A 16 7.77 7.59 -9.98
N GLY A 17 6.54 7.99 -9.60
CA GLY A 17 5.97 7.57 -8.31
C GLY A 17 5.88 6.04 -8.15
N ALA A 18 5.71 5.30 -9.25
CA ALA A 18 5.63 3.84 -9.21
C ALA A 18 6.98 3.19 -8.86
N GLU A 19 8.08 3.73 -9.36
CA GLU A 19 9.41 3.22 -9.04
C GLU A 19 9.82 3.60 -7.63
N LEU A 20 9.46 4.81 -7.17
CA LEU A 20 9.67 5.21 -5.78
C LEU A 20 8.85 4.34 -4.81
N GLU A 21 7.62 3.99 -5.16
CA GLU A 21 6.82 3.03 -4.40
C GLU A 21 7.52 1.66 -4.34
N GLY A 22 7.97 1.16 -5.49
CA GLY A 22 8.71 -0.10 -5.58
C GLY A 22 9.99 -0.10 -4.73
N LEU A 23 10.77 0.98 -4.81
CA LEU A 23 11.99 1.20 -4.02
C LEU A 23 11.69 1.12 -2.52
N CYS A 24 10.68 1.87 -2.07
CA CYS A 24 10.31 1.92 -0.66
C CYS A 24 9.78 0.57 -0.15
N ARG A 25 8.98 -0.12 -0.98
CA ARG A 25 8.43 -1.43 -0.66
C ARG A 25 9.53 -2.47 -0.49
N GLU A 26 10.48 -2.52 -1.42
CA GLU A 26 11.56 -3.51 -1.38
C GLU A 26 12.55 -3.19 -0.26
N ALA A 27 12.89 -1.91 -0.02
CA ALA A 27 13.71 -1.50 1.12
C ALA A 27 13.07 -1.90 2.47
N GLY A 28 11.74 -1.82 2.58
CA GLY A 28 11.00 -2.32 3.74
C GLY A 28 11.10 -3.84 3.90
N ILE A 29 11.03 -4.60 2.79
CA ILE A 29 11.22 -6.06 2.81
C ILE A 29 12.64 -6.42 3.23
N VAL A 30 13.65 -5.71 2.74
CA VAL A 30 15.05 -5.89 3.14
C VAL A 30 15.22 -5.64 4.64
N ALA A 31 14.63 -4.58 5.17
CA ALA A 31 14.66 -4.29 6.61
C ALA A 31 14.07 -5.43 7.45
N LEU A 32 12.91 -5.96 7.04
CA LEU A 32 12.23 -7.05 7.74
C LEU A 32 12.96 -8.40 7.61
N ARG A 33 13.71 -8.59 6.52
CA ARG A 33 14.58 -9.76 6.35
C ARG A 33 15.81 -9.70 7.24
N GLU A 34 16.34 -8.50 7.50
CA GLU A 34 17.44 -8.28 8.44
C GLU A 34 16.98 -8.47 9.89
N ASP A 35 15.86 -7.84 10.27
CA ASP A 35 15.24 -7.97 11.58
C ASP A 35 13.71 -7.93 11.46
N ILE A 36 13.04 -9.01 11.84
CA ILE A 36 11.58 -9.13 11.75
C ILE A 36 10.84 -8.14 12.66
N SER A 37 11.53 -7.62 13.70
CA SER A 37 11.00 -6.61 14.61
C SER A 37 11.30 -5.17 14.17
N ALA A 38 11.94 -4.99 13.01
CA ALA A 38 12.29 -3.67 12.51
C ALA A 38 11.07 -2.74 12.37
N THR A 39 11.18 -1.55 12.96
CA THR A 39 10.14 -0.49 12.91
C THR A 39 10.57 0.71 12.05
N VAL A 40 11.81 0.68 11.55
CA VAL A 40 12.45 1.76 10.80
C VAL A 40 13.22 1.14 9.63
N VAL A 41 13.15 1.81 8.48
CA VAL A 41 13.98 1.49 7.31
C VAL A 41 15.16 2.46 7.30
N CYS A 42 16.37 1.91 7.29
CA CYS A 42 17.63 2.67 7.24
C CYS A 42 18.14 2.80 5.80
N ASP A 43 19.05 3.76 5.60
CA ASP A 43 19.67 4.04 4.30
C ASP A 43 20.32 2.81 3.65
N ARG A 44 20.98 1.95 4.44
CA ARG A 44 21.56 0.68 3.95
C ARG A 44 20.56 -0.22 3.22
N HIS A 45 19.29 -0.21 3.62
CA HIS A 45 18.26 -1.04 2.98
C HIS A 45 17.89 -0.47 1.60
N PHE A 46 17.89 0.86 1.45
CA PHE A 46 17.71 1.53 0.17
C PHE A 46 18.88 1.26 -0.77
N GLN A 47 20.12 1.39 -0.28
CA GLN A 47 21.32 1.09 -1.08
C GLN A 47 21.32 -0.36 -1.59
N THR A 48 20.79 -1.30 -0.80
CA THR A 48 20.68 -2.72 -1.20
C THR A 48 19.74 -2.91 -2.40
N VAL A 49 18.69 -2.10 -2.53
CA VAL A 49 17.67 -2.26 -3.58
C VAL A 49 17.85 -1.31 -4.76
N LYS A 50 18.61 -0.22 -4.58
CA LYS A 50 18.76 0.87 -5.56
C LYS A 50 19.17 0.35 -6.94
N ASP A 51 20.19 -0.50 -6.99
CA ASP A 51 20.76 -1.01 -8.25
C ASP A 51 19.80 -1.92 -9.04
N SER A 52 18.74 -2.41 -8.39
CA SER A 52 17.73 -3.25 -9.03
C SER A 52 16.66 -2.46 -9.81
N LEU A 53 16.56 -1.15 -9.55
CA LEU A 53 15.57 -0.28 -10.18
C LEU A 53 16.23 0.62 -11.21
N LYS A 54 15.53 0.84 -12.32
CA LYS A 54 15.98 1.69 -13.42
C LYS A 54 14.92 2.75 -13.67
N PRO A 55 15.31 4.01 -13.93
CA PRO A 55 14.39 5.08 -14.29
C PRO A 55 13.42 4.66 -15.39
N ALA A 56 12.13 4.92 -15.20
CA ALA A 56 11.12 4.65 -16.21
C ALA A 56 11.03 5.77 -17.25
N LEU A 57 11.54 6.96 -16.94
CA LEU A 57 11.57 8.09 -17.85
C LEU A 57 12.98 8.31 -18.43
N THR A 58 13.03 8.72 -19.69
CA THR A 58 14.22 9.32 -20.30
C THR A 58 14.12 10.84 -20.28
N ARG A 59 15.26 11.53 -20.46
CA ARG A 59 15.28 13.00 -20.52
C ARG A 59 14.50 13.52 -21.72
N GLU A 60 14.54 12.81 -22.85
CA GLU A 60 13.78 13.16 -24.05
C GLU A 60 12.27 13.11 -23.81
N GLU A 61 11.79 12.14 -23.02
CA GLU A 61 10.38 12.05 -22.64
C GLU A 61 9.97 13.24 -21.78
N VAL A 62 10.79 13.61 -20.78
CA VAL A 62 10.56 14.78 -19.92
C VAL A 62 10.55 16.08 -20.73
N ASP A 63 11.52 16.27 -21.62
CA ASP A 63 11.63 17.45 -22.48
C ASP A 63 10.43 17.56 -23.43
N SER A 64 10.03 16.44 -24.03
CA SER A 64 8.85 16.34 -24.88
C SER A 64 7.60 16.79 -24.13
N TYR A 65 7.35 16.24 -22.94
CA TYR A 65 6.24 16.65 -22.08
C TYR A 65 6.27 18.15 -21.72
N SER A 66 7.45 18.67 -21.38
CA SER A 66 7.62 20.10 -21.05
C SER A 66 7.27 21.03 -22.23
N SER A 67 7.56 20.59 -23.45
CA SER A 67 7.29 21.36 -24.66
C SER A 67 5.79 21.42 -25.02
N PHE A 68 5.02 20.36 -24.74
CA PHE A 68 3.57 20.36 -24.95
C PHE A 68 2.86 21.35 -24.04
N MET A 69 3.30 21.47 -22.79
CA MET A 69 2.74 22.46 -21.87
C MET A 69 2.99 23.90 -22.35
N LYS A 70 4.08 24.12 -23.10
CA LYS A 70 4.45 25.43 -23.64
C LYS A 70 3.68 25.79 -24.91
N ASN A 71 3.39 24.80 -25.77
CA ASN A 71 2.68 24.97 -27.04
C ASN A 71 1.68 23.83 -27.30
N PRO A 72 0.44 23.92 -26.80
CA PRO A 72 -0.55 22.84 -26.87
C PRO A 72 -1.05 22.52 -28.29
N SER A 73 -0.69 23.32 -29.30
CA SER A 73 -1.10 23.13 -30.70
C SER A 73 -0.27 22.08 -31.47
N LEU A 74 0.84 21.60 -30.91
CA LEU A 74 1.64 20.53 -31.50
C LEU A 74 1.22 19.19 -30.90
N ARG A 75 0.51 18.38 -31.68
CA ARG A 75 0.23 16.99 -31.28
C ARG A 75 1.53 16.19 -31.41
N PRO A 76 2.06 15.58 -30.34
CA PRO A 76 3.09 14.56 -30.50
C PRO A 76 2.49 13.33 -31.16
N SER A 77 3.01 12.99 -32.32
CA SER A 77 2.93 11.64 -32.85
C SER A 77 3.98 10.78 -32.15
N THR A 78 3.67 10.26 -30.98
CA THR A 78 4.40 9.11 -30.41
C THR A 78 3.40 8.07 -29.93
N GLN A 79 3.29 7.03 -30.75
CA GLN A 79 2.71 5.75 -30.44
C GLN A 79 3.63 5.05 -29.43
N SER A 80 3.12 4.81 -28.21
CA SER A 80 3.63 3.77 -27.33
C SER A 80 2.44 2.98 -26.82
N GLU A 81 2.05 1.99 -27.63
CA GLU A 81 1.32 0.84 -27.14
C GLU A 81 2.24 0.09 -26.16
N VAL A 82 1.96 0.17 -24.87
CA VAL A 82 2.28 -0.94 -23.97
C VAL A 82 0.96 -1.62 -23.63
N SER A 83 0.73 -2.68 -24.41
CA SER A 83 -0.26 -3.71 -24.17
C SER A 83 -0.22 -4.19 -22.72
N ALA A 84 -1.32 -4.05 -22.00
CA ALA A 84 -1.62 -4.86 -20.83
C ALA A 84 -3.09 -5.28 -20.90
N LYS A 85 -3.36 -6.31 -21.71
CA LYS A 85 -4.48 -7.22 -21.42
C LYS A 85 -4.14 -7.97 -20.13
N GLN A 86 -4.85 -7.67 -19.05
CA GLN A 86 -5.19 -8.69 -18.06
C GLN A 86 -6.70 -8.74 -17.90
N ASP A 87 -7.24 -9.83 -18.44
CA ASP A 87 -8.58 -10.33 -18.17
C ASP A 87 -8.60 -10.86 -16.72
N SER A 88 -9.46 -10.28 -15.87
CA SER A 88 -9.86 -10.91 -14.61
C SER A 88 -11.29 -10.53 -14.28
N LYS A 89 -12.22 -11.40 -14.69
CA LYS A 89 -13.56 -11.51 -14.09
C LYS A 89 -13.46 -11.55 -12.57
N ARG A 90 -13.97 -10.52 -11.88
CA ARG A 90 -14.60 -10.74 -10.57
C ARG A 90 -15.70 -9.72 -10.28
N THR A 91 -16.92 -10.11 -10.64
CA THR A 91 -18.15 -9.82 -9.90
C THR A 91 -17.88 -9.66 -8.41
N LYS A 92 -18.07 -8.47 -7.83
CA LYS A 92 -18.89 -8.16 -6.61
C LYS A 92 -19.12 -6.63 -6.50
N ASN A 93 -20.12 -6.10 -7.19
CA ASN A 93 -20.83 -4.93 -6.65
C ASN A 93 -21.87 -5.49 -5.68
N LEU A 94 -21.44 -5.86 -4.46
CA LEU A 94 -22.38 -6.26 -3.41
C LEU A 94 -21.77 -6.17 -2.01
N LEU A 95 -21.27 -4.98 -1.64
CA LEU A 95 -21.42 -4.41 -0.28
C LEU A 95 -20.84 -3.00 -0.33
N GLY A 96 -21.70 -1.99 -0.21
CA GLY A 96 -21.48 -0.60 -0.61
C GLY A 96 -20.37 0.18 0.13
N PRO A 97 -20.31 1.51 -0.06
CA PRO A 97 -19.24 2.34 0.50
C PRO A 97 -19.40 2.44 2.02
N PHE A 98 -18.74 1.55 2.76
CA PHE A 98 -18.67 1.65 4.21
C PHE A 98 -17.62 2.68 4.59
N SER A 99 -18.09 3.86 5.01
CA SER A 99 -17.23 4.83 5.68
C SER A 99 -16.65 4.20 6.96
N PRO A 100 -15.43 4.60 7.38
CA PRO A 100 -14.77 4.04 8.56
C PRO A 100 -15.64 4.11 9.83
N VAL A 101 -16.52 5.11 9.90
CA VAL A 101 -17.47 5.30 11.01
C VAL A 101 -18.51 4.17 11.09
N LYS A 102 -19.01 3.68 9.95
CA LYS A 102 -20.05 2.63 9.93
C LYS A 102 -19.50 1.26 10.31
N ILE A 103 -18.25 0.98 9.95
CA ILE A 103 -17.55 -0.26 10.32
C ILE A 103 -17.38 -0.35 11.84
N GLY A 104 -17.04 0.77 12.49
CA GLY A 104 -16.98 0.85 13.95
C GLY A 104 -18.33 0.54 14.60
N PHE A 105 -19.42 1.04 14.04
CA PHE A 105 -20.77 0.81 14.58
C PHE A 105 -21.20 -0.66 14.46
N VAL A 106 -20.90 -1.31 13.32
CA VAL A 106 -21.19 -2.73 13.11
C VAL A 106 -20.33 -3.62 14.03
N SER A 107 -19.05 -3.29 14.21
CA SER A 107 -18.15 -3.99 15.14
C SER A 107 -18.61 -3.87 16.60
N PHE A 108 -19.04 -2.68 17.00
CA PHE A 108 -19.58 -2.44 18.35
C PHE A 108 -20.88 -3.21 18.60
N LEU A 109 -21.82 -3.20 17.65
CA LEU A 109 -23.06 -3.99 17.70
C LEU A 109 -22.78 -5.49 17.80
N LEU A 110 -21.81 -6.00 17.03
CA LEU A 110 -21.42 -7.41 17.06
C LEU A 110 -20.80 -7.80 18.40
N LEU A 111 -19.90 -6.98 18.96
CA LEU A 111 -19.33 -7.21 20.30
C LEU A 111 -20.39 -7.16 21.40
N ALA A 112 -21.32 -6.20 21.32
CA ALA A 112 -22.40 -6.06 22.29
C ALA A 112 -23.34 -7.28 22.25
N ALA A 113 -23.71 -7.75 21.05
CA ALA A 113 -24.52 -8.95 20.87
C ALA A 113 -23.79 -10.21 21.37
N ALA A 114 -22.50 -10.36 21.07
CA ALA A 114 -21.68 -11.47 21.55
C ALA A 114 -21.59 -11.48 23.08
N LYS A 115 -21.31 -10.32 23.71
CA LYS A 115 -21.32 -10.19 25.18
C LYS A 115 -22.69 -10.47 25.78
N TYR A 116 -23.76 -9.97 25.17
CA TYR A 116 -25.13 -10.22 25.63
C TYR A 116 -25.48 -11.71 25.57
N PHE A 117 -25.02 -12.42 24.53
CA PHE A 117 -25.22 -13.85 24.39
C PHE A 117 -24.40 -14.65 25.40
N LEU A 118 -23.13 -14.29 25.61
CA LEU A 118 -22.23 -14.91 26.60
C LEU A 118 -22.72 -14.67 28.04
N MET A 119 -23.28 -13.48 28.31
CA MET A 119 -23.90 -13.15 29.61
C MET A 119 -25.25 -13.84 29.82
N ARG A 120 -25.80 -14.50 28.79
CA ARG A 120 -27.00 -15.35 28.91
C ARG A 120 -26.66 -16.81 29.21
N THR A 121 -25.39 -17.19 29.13
CA THR A 121 -24.91 -18.56 29.40
C THR A 121 -24.12 -18.62 30.69
N ASP A 122 -24.77 -18.34 31.82
CA ASP A 122 -24.33 -18.85 33.12
C ASP A 122 -25.11 -20.15 33.40
N PRO A 123 -24.52 -21.35 33.22
CA PRO A 123 -25.09 -22.54 33.82
C PRO A 123 -24.83 -22.46 35.33
N THR A 124 -25.90 -22.39 36.11
CA THR A 124 -25.88 -22.56 37.57
C THR A 124 -25.03 -23.79 37.95
N PRO A 125 -23.98 -23.67 38.78
CA PRO A 125 -23.29 -24.85 39.28
C PRO A 125 -24.15 -25.51 40.36
N PHE A 126 -24.38 -26.80 40.16
CA PHE A 126 -25.02 -27.74 41.07
C PHE A 126 -24.33 -27.68 42.45
N GLY A 127 -25.04 -27.21 43.47
CA GLY A 127 -24.57 -27.23 44.86
C GLY A 127 -24.88 -28.58 45.51
N LEU A 128 -23.84 -29.40 45.70
CA LEU A 128 -23.84 -30.47 46.69
C LEU A 128 -23.95 -29.86 48.09
N ALA A 129 -25.06 -30.10 48.78
CA ALA A 129 -25.17 -29.87 50.22
C ALA A 129 -25.15 -31.23 50.93
N THR A 130 -24.04 -31.47 51.63
CA THR A 130 -23.87 -32.48 52.66
C THR A 130 -24.83 -32.24 53.82
N THR A 131 -25.63 -33.24 54.19
CA THR A 131 -26.00 -33.59 55.58
C THR A 131 -26.33 -35.08 55.63
#